data_AF-A0A9N7W286-F1
#
_entry.id   AF-A0A9N7W286-F1
#
_cell.length_a   1.000
_cell.length_b   1.000
_cell.length_c   1.000
_cell.angle_alpha   90.00
_cell.angle_beta   90.00
_cell.angle_gamma   90.00
#
_symmetry.space_group_name_H-M   'P 1'
#
loop_
_entity.id
_entity.type
_entity.pdbx_description
1 polymer ?
#
loop_
_entity_poly.entity_id
_entity_poly.type
_entity_poly.pdbx_seq_one_letter_code
_entity_poly.pdbx_strand_id
1 'polypeptide(L)' 'MRKTSIMKTKELTKQVRDKVVEKYEAGLGNKKISRALNISLSTIKSIIRKWKEYGTTANLPRGGRPPKLKSRTRRK' A
#
# COMPACT_ATOMS: atom_id res chain seq x y z
N MET A 1 -16.42 20.99 -4.18
CA MET A 1 -15.98 19.78 -3.45
C MET A 1 -14.47 19.80 -3.31
N ARG A 2 -13.93 19.83 -2.08
CA ARG A 2 -12.47 19.86 -1.84
C ARG A 2 -11.88 18.50 -2.21
N LYS A 3 -11.10 18.42 -3.30
CA LYS A 3 -10.24 17.27 -3.57
C LYS A 3 -9.09 17.29 -2.57
N THR A 4 -9.25 16.66 -1.41
CA THR A 4 -8.13 16.40 -0.49
C THR A 4 -7.25 15.32 -1.11
N SER A 5 -6.39 15.74 -2.04
CA SER A 5 -5.33 14.91 -2.61
C SER A 5 -4.42 14.47 -1.47
N ILE A 6 -4.48 13.18 -1.10
CA ILE A 6 -3.50 12.55 -0.23
C ILE A 6 -2.13 12.80 -0.86
N MET A 7 -1.31 13.59 -0.17
CA MET A 7 0.04 13.99 -0.60
C MET A 7 0.83 12.74 -1.01
N LYS A 8 1.46 12.74 -2.20
CA LYS A 8 2.14 11.59 -2.81
C LYS A 8 3.16 10.88 -1.90
N THR A 9 3.63 11.54 -0.84
CA THR A 9 4.67 11.07 0.08
C THR A 9 4.14 10.45 1.37
N LYS A 10 2.87 10.68 1.74
CA LYS A 10 2.34 10.18 3.02
C LYS A 10 1.74 8.80 2.83
N GLU A 11 2.33 7.82 3.51
CA GLU A 11 1.86 6.44 3.45
C GLU A 11 0.42 6.34 3.98
N LEU A 12 -0.43 5.61 3.24
CA LEU A 12 -1.80 5.32 3.70
C LEU A 12 -1.75 4.48 4.98
N THR A 13 -2.58 4.84 5.95
CA THR A 13 -2.76 4.07 7.18
C THR A 13 -3.34 2.68 6.88
N LYS A 14 -3.01 1.70 7.72
CA LYS A 14 -3.48 0.31 7.57
C LYS A 14 -5.01 0.25 7.49
N GLN A 15 -5.70 1.02 8.33
CA GLN A 15 -7.17 1.10 8.37
C GLN A 15 -7.79 1.48 7.02
N VAL A 16 -7.16 2.38 6.26
CA VAL A 16 -7.66 2.78 4.94
C VAL A 16 -7.45 1.66 3.92
N ARG A 17 -6.33 0.93 4.01
CA ARG A 17 -6.04 -0.22 3.15
C ARG A 17 -6.99 -1.38 3.44
N ASP A 18 -7.28 -1.64 4.72
CA ASP A 18 -8.23 -2.66 5.16
C ASP A 18 -9.64 -2.37 4.58
N LYS A 19 -10.11 -1.12 4.68
CA LYS A 19 -11.40 -0.69 4.10
C LYS A 19 -11.45 -0.81 2.57
N VAL A 20 -10.30 -0.79 1.88
CA VAL A 20 -10.24 -1.02 0.42
C VAL A 20 -10.42 -2.52 0.13
N VAL A 21 -9.76 -3.39 0.91
CA VAL A 21 -9.86 -4.84 0.76
C VAL A 21 -11.27 -5.32 1.08
N GLU A 22 -11.85 -4.89 2.20
CA GLU A 22 -13.23 -5.23 2.59
C GLU A 22 -14.24 -4.92 1.48
N LYS A 23 -14.15 -3.73 0.88
CA LYS A 23 -15.01 -3.34 -0.25
C LYS A 23 -14.74 -4.16 -1.52
N TYR A 24 -13.48 -4.54 -1.74
CA TYR A 24 -13.10 -5.36 -2.88
C TYR A 24 -13.62 -6.79 -2.75
N GLU A 25 -13.54 -7.38 -1.56
CA GLU A 25 -14.11 -8.69 -1.24
C GLU A 25 -15.64 -8.68 -1.33
N ALA A 26 -16.28 -7.56 -0.98
CA ALA A 26 -17.71 -7.32 -1.21
C ALA A 26 -18.09 -7.17 -2.71
N GLY A 27 -17.14 -7.37 -3.64
CA GLY A 27 -17.39 -7.34 -5.09
C GLY A 27 -17.52 -5.93 -5.68
N LEU A 28 -17.18 -4.87 -4.94
CA LEU A 28 -17.24 -3.51 -5.48
C LEU A 28 -16.12 -3.27 -6.48
N GLY A 29 -16.48 -2.75 -7.66
CA GLY A 29 -15.50 -2.38 -8.67
C GLY A 29 -14.58 -1.23 -8.24
N ASN A 30 -13.33 -1.24 -8.71
CA ASN A 30 -12.28 -0.26 -8.36
C ASN A 30 -12.72 1.22 -8.48
N LYS A 31 -13.54 1.55 -9.47
CA LYS A 31 -14.09 2.91 -9.66
C LYS A 31 -15.04 3.33 -8.54
N LYS A 32 -15.87 2.40 -8.03
CA LYS A 32 -16.79 2.66 -6.92
C LYS A 32 -16.01 2.86 -5.62
N ILE A 33 -15.02 2.02 -5.36
CA ILE A 33 -14.13 2.14 -4.18
C ILE A 33 -13.37 3.48 -4.19
N SER A 34 -12.86 3.88 -5.35
CA SER A 34 -12.14 5.16 -5.54
C SER A 34 -13.00 6.36 -5.17
N ARG A 35 -14.26 6.39 -5.65
CA ARG A 35 -15.19 7.47 -5.32
C ARG A 35 -15.60 7.45 -3.84
N ALA A 36 -15.85 6.27 -3.28
CA ALA A 36 -16.28 6.13 -1.89
C ALA A 36 -15.19 6.56 -0.89
N LEU A 37 -13.92 6.26 -1.18
CA LEU A 37 -12.81 6.53 -0.27
C LEU A 37 -12.00 7.78 -0.65
N ASN A 38 -12.33 8.44 -1.78
CA ASN A 38 -11.56 9.54 -2.36
C ASN A 38 -10.07 9.20 -2.59
N ILE A 39 -9.79 7.94 -2.95
CA ILE A 39 -8.45 7.44 -3.21
C ILE A 39 -8.26 7.28 -4.72
N SER A 40 -7.06 7.55 -5.23
CA SER A 40 -6.75 7.36 -6.65
C SER A 40 -6.88 5.88 -7.07
N LEU A 41 -7.29 5.65 -8.32
CA LEU A 41 -7.43 4.31 -8.88
C LEU A 41 -6.12 3.52 -8.89
N SER A 42 -4.99 4.19 -9.14
CA SER A 42 -3.66 3.56 -9.14
C SER A 42 -3.29 3.03 -7.75
N THR A 43 -3.61 3.79 -6.70
CA THR A 43 -3.41 3.36 -5.32
C THR A 43 -4.26 2.13 -4.97
N ILE A 44 -5.55 2.13 -5.36
CA ILE A 44 -6.44 0.98 -5.14
C ILE A 44 -5.92 -0.27 -5.86
N LYS A 45 -5.53 -0.14 -7.14
CA LYS A 45 -4.92 -1.25 -7.88
C LYS A 45 -3.65 -1.77 -7.21
N SER A 46 -2.80 -0.87 -6.69
CA SER A 46 -1.58 -1.25 -6.00
C SER A 46 -1.86 -2.00 -4.69
N ILE A 47 -2.86 -1.56 -3.91
CA ILE A 47 -3.29 -2.24 -2.68
C ILE A 47 -3.80 -3.64 -3.00
N ILE A 48 -4.72 -3.77 -3.96
CA ILE A 48 -5.30 -5.07 -4.35
C ILE A 48 -4.21 -6.01 -4.87
N ARG A 49 -3.28 -5.52 -5.70
CA ARG A 49 -2.17 -6.35 -6.21
C ARG A 49 -1.31 -6.90 -5.07
N LYS A 50 -0.89 -6.04 -4.13
CA LYS A 50 -0.10 -6.45 -2.97
C LYS A 50 -0.87 -7.40 -2.05
N TRP A 51 -2.16 -7.16 -1.85
CA TRP A 51 -3.00 -8.05 -1.05
C TRP A 51 -3.12 -9.44 -1.70
N LYS A 52 -3.29 -9.53 -3.02
CA LYS A 52 -3.28 -10.81 -3.74
C LYS A 52 -1.94 -11.55 -3.67
N GLU A 53 -0.84 -10.80 -3.66
CA GLU A 53 0.52 -11.36 -3.68
C GLU A 53 0.98 -11.83 -2.29
N TYR A 54 0.74 -11.03 -1.25
CA TYR A 54 1.27 -11.28 0.09
C TYR A 54 0.20 -11.66 1.11
N GLY A 55 -1.09 -11.49 0.81
CA GLY A 55 -2.18 -11.71 1.76
C GLY A 55 -2.27 -10.66 2.87
N THR A 56 -1.48 -9.58 2.81
CA THR A 56 -1.41 -8.57 3.87
C THR A 56 -1.70 -7.16 3.36
N THR A 57 -2.37 -6.38 4.21
CA THR A 57 -2.57 -4.93 4.06
C THR A 57 -1.55 -4.11 4.86
N ALA A 58 -0.75 -4.78 5.70
CA ALA A 58 0.27 -4.15 6.52
C ALA A 58 1.42 -3.61 5.66
N ASN A 59 2.12 -2.60 6.18
CA ASN A 59 3.31 -2.10 5.52
C ASN A 59 4.47 -3.05 5.82
N LEU A 60 4.99 -3.71 4.79
CA LEU A 60 6.21 -4.49 4.93
C LEU A 60 7.40 -3.54 5.08
N PRO A 61 8.42 -3.91 5.89
CA PRO A 61 9.65 -3.15 5.95
C PRO A 61 10.23 -3.03 4.53
N ARG A 62 10.72 -1.85 4.19
CA ARG A 62 11.41 -1.67 2.91
C ARG A 62 12.65 -2.54 2.91
N GLY A 63 12.83 -3.34 1.87
CA GLY A 63 14.09 -4.01 1.61
C GLY A 63 15.19 -2.95 1.54
N GLY A 64 16.07 -2.95 2.54
CA GLY A 64 17.22 -2.07 2.55
C GLY A 64 18.18 -2.42 1.42
N ARG A 65 19.03 -1.48 1.05
CA ARG A 65 20.15 -1.79 0.15
C ARG A 65 21.07 -2.79 0.86
N PRO A 66 21.37 -3.96 0.27
CA PRO A 66 22.32 -4.88 0.87
C PRO A 66 23.69 -4.19 1.02
N PRO A 67 24.39 -4.36 2.16
CA PRO A 67 25.69 -3.75 2.37
C PRO A 67 26.73 -4.33 1.40
N LYS A 68 27.65 -3.48 0.91
CA LYS A 68 28.72 -3.90 -0.01
C LYS A 68 29.66 -4.94 0.59
N LEU A 69 29.93 -4.83 1.89
CA LEU A 69 30.81 -5.74 2.62
C LEU A 69 29.99 -6.72 3.45
N LYS A 70 30.36 -8.00 3.39
CA LYS A 70 29.80 -9.03 4.27
C LYS A 70 30.30 -8.80 5.70
N SER A 71 29.54 -9.27 6.69
CA SER A 71 29.89 -9.15 8.12
C SER A 71 31.30 -9.61 8.44
N ARG A 72 31.79 -10.65 7.75
CA ARG A 72 33.13 -11.24 7.92
C ARG A 72 34.30 -10.32 7.57
N THR A 73 34.10 -9.30 6.74
CA THR A 73 35.17 -8.37 6.31
C THR A 73 35.21 -7.09 7.17
N ARG A 74 34.28 -6.96 8.13
CA ARG A 74 34.21 -5.81 9.02
C ARG A 74 35.32 -5.95 10.09
N ARG A 75 36.39 -5.15 10.00
CA ARG A 75 37.38 -5.06 11.10
C ARG A 75 36.71 -4.46 12.34
N LYS A 76 37.00 -5.05 13.50
CA LYS A 76 36.50 -4.61 14.81
C LYS A 76 37.35 -3.45 15.32
#